data_AF-A0A2E9BBJ0-F1
#
_entry.id   AF-A0A2E9BBJ0-F1
#
_cell.length_a   1.000
_cell.length_b   1.000
_cell.length_c   1.000
_cell.angle_alpha   90.00
_cell.angle_beta   90.00
_cell.angle_gamma   90.00
#
_symmetry.space_group_name_H-M   'P 1'
#
loop_
_entity.id
_entity.type
_entity.pdbx_description
1 polymer ?
#
loop_
_entity_poly.entity_id
_entity_poly.type
_entity_poly.pdbx_seq_one_letter_code
_entity_poly.pdbx_strand_id
1 'polypeptide(L)'
;MRKEVIAPILVLLMLVGMGSYAMMNNDSTGDESPDEGIDDNQFNDEWDVYYVDSGSDLPACGSATLGRLYYVASTAGFETCTSAGWAFVNLTGPAGPPGVDGVNGADGVNG
;
A
#
# COMPACT_ATOMS: atom_id res chain seq x y z
N MET A 1 -22.36 21.90 50.52
CA MET A 1 -21.54 21.22 49.48
C MET A 1 -20.22 21.96 49.38
N ARG A 2 -19.11 21.28 49.68
CA ARG A 2 -17.81 21.88 50.04
C ARG A 2 -17.11 22.41 48.78
N LYS A 3 -17.20 23.72 48.54
CA LYS A 3 -16.52 24.41 47.43
C LYS A 3 -14.98 24.28 47.50
N GLU A 4 -14.47 24.01 48.71
CA GLU A 4 -13.04 23.78 48.99
C GLU A 4 -12.45 22.52 48.34
N VAL A 5 -13.27 21.59 47.83
CA VAL A 5 -12.79 20.30 47.28
C VAL A 5 -12.78 20.30 45.75
N ILE A 6 -13.45 21.25 45.09
CA ILE A 6 -13.54 21.30 43.62
C ILE A 6 -12.20 21.77 43.01
N ALA A 7 -11.55 22.75 43.63
CA ALA A 7 -10.26 23.27 43.17
C ALA A 7 -9.14 22.20 43.16
N PRO A 8 -8.90 21.41 44.24
CA PRO A 8 -7.87 20.38 44.19
C PRO A 8 -8.21 19.23 43.24
N ILE A 9 -9.50 18.91 43.04
CA ILE A 9 -9.92 17.86 42.09
C ILE A 9 -9.65 18.27 40.64
N LEU A 10 -9.93 19.52 40.27
CA LEU A 10 -9.64 20.02 38.91
C LEU A 10 -8.14 20.07 38.63
N VAL A 11 -7.32 20.46 39.61
CA VAL A 11 -5.86 20.46 39.48
C VAL A 11 -5.32 19.03 39.32
N LEU A 12 -5.87 18.06 40.06
CA LEU A 12 -5.51 16.65 39.91
C LEU A 12 -5.86 16.12 38.51
N LEU A 13 -7.04 16.46 37.97
CA LEU A 13 -7.48 16.05 36.63
C LEU A 13 -6.59 16.63 35.52
N MET A 14 -6.10 17.87 35.65
CA MET A 14 -5.18 18.48 34.67
C MET A 14 -3.78 17.85 34.71
N LEU A 15 -3.29 17.47 35.89
CA LEU A 15 -1.99 16.80 36.05
C LEU A 15 -1.97 15.39 35.43
N VAL A 16 -3.08 14.66 35.52
CA VAL A 16 -3.22 13.34 34.87
C VAL A 16 -3.28 13.46 33.35
N GLY A 17 -3.86 14.54 32.81
CA GLY A 17 -3.98 14.76 31.37
C GLY A 17 -2.67 15.11 30.66
N MET A 18 -1.66 15.67 31.35
CA MET A 18 -0.36 16.02 30.74
C MET A 18 0.70 14.91 30.92
N GLY A 19 0.49 13.97 31.85
CA GLY A 19 1.42 12.88 32.13
C GLY A 19 1.37 11.71 31.14
N SER A 20 0.32 11.60 30.31
CA SER A 20 0.19 10.54 29.30
C SER A 20 0.96 10.82 28.00
N TYR A 21 1.28 12.08 27.69
CA TYR A 21 1.96 12.42 26.43
C TYR A 21 3.48 12.20 26.47
N ALA A 22 4.08 12.00 27.66
CA ALA A 22 5.53 11.81 27.82
C ALA A 22 5.95 10.32 27.91
N MET A 23 5.02 9.38 27.77
CA MET A 23 5.33 7.94 27.67
C MET A 23 5.03 7.35 26.28
N MET A 24 4.91 8.21 25.25
CA MET A 24 4.87 7.82 23.85
C MET A 24 6.04 8.45 23.10
N ASN A 25 7.25 8.20 23.60
CA ASN A 25 8.47 8.39 22.83
C ASN A 25 9.50 7.32 23.22
N ASN A 26 9.03 6.09 23.38
CA ASN A 26 9.92 4.93 23.32
C ASN A 26 10.14 4.65 21.83
N ASP A 27 11.21 5.21 21.30
CA ASP A 27 11.84 4.72 20.08
C ASP A 27 12.29 3.28 20.39
N SER A 28 11.40 2.35 20.11
CA SER A 28 11.66 0.92 20.21
C SER A 28 11.18 0.32 18.91
N THR A 29 12.16 0.08 18.03
CA THR A 29 12.12 -1.02 17.06
C THR A 29 11.43 -2.23 17.70
N GLY A 30 10.18 -2.47 17.32
CA GLY A 30 9.31 -3.46 17.94
C GLY A 30 8.06 -3.61 17.10
N ASP A 31 8.12 -4.59 16.21
CA ASP A 31 7.00 -5.20 15.49
C ASP A 31 5.85 -5.56 16.45
N GLU A 32 4.79 -4.75 16.49
CA GLU A 32 3.47 -5.16 17.00
C GLU A 32 2.37 -4.44 16.19
N SER A 33 1.73 -5.20 15.31
CA SER A 33 0.55 -4.81 14.56
C SER A 33 -0.68 -4.82 15.48
N PRO A 34 -1.51 -3.76 15.53
CA PRO A 34 -2.84 -3.84 16.09
C PRO A 34 -3.87 -3.74 14.96
N ASP A 35 -4.48 -4.86 14.56
CA ASP A 35 -5.86 -4.79 14.09
C ASP A 35 -6.63 -6.08 14.42
N GLU A 36 -7.43 -5.98 15.48
CA GLU A 36 -8.45 -6.95 15.86
C GLU A 36 -9.80 -6.30 15.58
N GLY A 37 -10.43 -6.67 14.46
CA GLY A 37 -11.89 -6.72 14.33
C GLY A 37 -12.55 -5.83 13.28
N ILE A 38 -12.64 -6.33 12.05
CA ILE A 38 -13.82 -6.16 11.20
C ILE A 38 -14.24 -7.54 10.64
N ASP A 39 -15.48 -7.91 11.00
CA ASP A 39 -16.29 -8.98 10.42
C ASP A 39 -16.95 -8.47 9.13
N ASP A 40 -16.37 -8.82 7.98
CA ASP A 40 -17.05 -9.02 6.69
C ASP A 40 -16.17 -9.77 5.68
N ASN A 41 -16.30 -11.09 5.64
CA ASN A 41 -16.13 -11.95 4.46
C ASN A 41 -15.27 -11.40 3.27
N GLN A 42 -13.96 -11.64 3.34
CA GLN A 42 -13.06 -12.03 2.24
C GLN A 42 -12.44 -10.99 1.29
N PHE A 43 -12.51 -9.67 1.52
CA PHE A 43 -11.79 -8.70 0.67
C PHE A 43 -11.25 -7.47 1.42
N ASN A 44 -10.79 -7.65 2.66
CA ASN A 44 -10.01 -6.64 3.39
C ASN A 44 -8.49 -6.90 3.28
N ASP A 45 -8.10 -7.78 2.36
CA ASP A 45 -6.77 -8.29 2.14
C ASP A 45 -6.02 -7.35 1.19
N GLU A 46 -5.15 -6.53 1.76
CA GLU A 46 -4.14 -5.77 1.03
C GLU A 46 -3.45 -6.72 0.03
N TRP A 47 -3.51 -6.35 -1.25
CA TRP A 47 -2.87 -7.15 -2.30
C TRP A 47 -1.36 -7.09 -2.11
N ASP A 48 -0.81 -8.12 -1.49
CA ASP A 48 0.63 -8.20 -1.26
C ASP A 48 1.40 -8.34 -2.59
N VAL A 49 2.32 -7.41 -2.82
CA VAL A 49 3.34 -7.50 -3.87
C VAL A 49 4.69 -7.68 -3.20
N TYR A 50 5.36 -8.77 -3.54
CA TYR A 50 6.67 -9.11 -3.00
C TYR A 50 7.78 -8.63 -3.94
N TYR A 51 8.99 -8.43 -3.41
CA TYR A 51 10.16 -7.98 -4.17
C TYR A 51 11.27 -9.04 -4.13
N VAL A 52 11.91 -9.27 -5.28
CA VAL A 52 13.17 -10.03 -5.39
C VAL A 52 14.10 -9.37 -6.42
N ASP A 53 15.41 -9.58 -6.26
CA ASP A 53 16.41 -9.01 -7.18
C ASP A 53 16.43 -9.77 -8.51
N SER A 54 16.45 -11.10 -8.45
CA SER A 54 16.51 -11.98 -9.61
C SER A 54 15.49 -13.13 -9.58
N GLY A 55 15.23 -13.75 -10.73
CA GLY A 55 14.35 -14.92 -10.81
C GLY A 55 14.86 -16.12 -10.00
N SER A 56 16.17 -16.20 -9.72
CA SER A 56 16.74 -17.22 -8.83
C SER A 56 16.43 -17.00 -7.36
N ASP A 57 16.04 -15.78 -6.97
CA ASP A 57 15.67 -15.44 -5.59
C ASP A 57 14.18 -15.70 -5.31
N LEU A 58 13.41 -16.11 -6.34
CA LEU A 58 12.02 -16.49 -6.17
C LEU A 58 11.91 -17.74 -5.29
N PRO A 59 11.00 -17.77 -4.31
CA PRO A 59 10.76 -18.96 -3.52
C PRO A 59 10.21 -20.10 -4.38
N ALA A 60 10.23 -21.31 -3.84
CA ALA A 60 9.63 -22.46 -4.51
C ALA A 60 8.15 -22.19 -4.81
N CYS A 61 7.77 -22.28 -6.09
CA CYS A 61 6.37 -22.14 -6.48
C CYS A 61 5.58 -23.37 -6.04
N GLY A 62 4.71 -23.18 -5.05
CA GLY A 62 3.88 -24.23 -4.46
C GLY A 62 2.65 -23.64 -3.77
N SER A 63 1.95 -24.45 -2.97
CA SER A 63 0.68 -24.03 -2.33
C SER A 63 0.80 -22.76 -1.47
N ALA A 64 1.95 -22.54 -0.83
CA ALA A 64 2.19 -21.35 -0.02
C ALA A 64 2.32 -20.07 -0.85
N THR A 65 2.78 -20.16 -2.10
CA THR A 65 3.06 -19.00 -2.98
C THR A 65 2.08 -18.90 -4.15
N LEU A 66 1.21 -19.88 -4.33
CA LEU A 66 0.26 -19.95 -5.43
C LEU A 66 -0.59 -18.69 -5.48
N GLY A 67 -0.61 -18.02 -6.63
CA GLY A 67 -1.34 -16.77 -6.85
C GLY A 67 -0.66 -15.50 -6.33
N ARG A 68 0.46 -15.59 -5.58
CA ARG A 68 1.22 -14.40 -5.17
C ARG A 68 1.88 -13.71 -6.37
N LEU A 69 2.08 -12.40 -6.24
CA LEU A 69 2.73 -11.56 -7.25
C LEU A 69 4.09 -11.08 -6.74
N TYR A 70 5.13 -11.25 -7.55
CA TYR A 70 6.49 -10.81 -7.26
C TYR A 70 6.95 -9.82 -8.32
N TYR A 71 7.50 -8.69 -7.91
CA TYR A 71 8.32 -7.84 -8.78
C TYR A 71 9.75 -8.38 -8.78
N VAL A 72 10.28 -8.67 -9.97
CA VAL A 72 11.64 -9.17 -10.19
C VAL A 72 12.47 -8.04 -10.81
N ALA A 73 13.43 -7.51 -10.06
CA ALA A 73 14.16 -6.30 -10.45
C ALA A 73 14.99 -6.48 -11.73
N SER A 74 15.67 -7.63 -11.87
CA SER A 74 16.52 -7.94 -13.04
C SER A 74 15.77 -7.95 -14.38
N THR A 75 14.47 -8.26 -14.37
CA THR A 75 13.60 -8.27 -15.57
C THR A 75 12.67 -7.06 -15.63
N ALA A 76 12.71 -6.20 -14.61
CA ALA A 76 11.82 -5.04 -14.44
C ALA A 76 10.35 -5.39 -14.69
N GLY A 77 9.91 -6.54 -14.17
CA GLY A 77 8.55 -7.04 -14.42
C GLY A 77 8.02 -7.93 -13.32
N PHE A 78 6.77 -8.33 -13.48
CA PHE A 78 6.06 -9.13 -12.49
C PHE A 78 6.04 -10.60 -12.87
N GLU A 79 6.18 -11.46 -11.89
CA GLU A 79 6.00 -12.90 -12.00
C GLU A 79 4.96 -13.38 -10.98
N THR A 80 4.17 -14.38 -11.36
CA THR A 80 3.17 -15.01 -10.49
C THR A 80 3.33 -16.52 -10.48
N CYS A 81 3.12 -17.12 -9.31
CA CYS A 81 3.18 -18.56 -9.17
C CYS A 81 1.84 -19.16 -9.59
N THR A 82 1.88 -20.01 -10.61
CA THR A 82 0.75 -20.74 -11.18
C THR A 82 0.87 -22.24 -10.87
N SER A 83 -0.13 -23.02 -11.27
CA SER A 83 -0.04 -24.49 -11.19
C SER A 83 1.08 -25.10 -12.04
N ALA A 84 1.63 -24.35 -13.01
CA ALA A 84 2.72 -24.77 -13.87
C ALA A 84 4.10 -24.23 -13.44
N GLY A 85 4.16 -23.46 -12.35
CA GLY A 85 5.37 -22.74 -11.92
C GLY A 85 5.24 -21.22 -12.04
N TRP A 86 6.36 -20.52 -11.94
CA TRP A 86 6.45 -19.07 -12.11
C TRP A 86 6.16 -18.69 -13.58
N ALA A 87 5.36 -17.65 -13.76
CA ALA A 87 4.98 -17.12 -15.05
C ALA A 87 5.06 -15.59 -15.06
N PHE A 88 5.63 -15.03 -16.12
CA PHE A 88 5.70 -13.58 -16.33
C PHE A 88 4.32 -12.98 -16.62
N VAL A 89 4.03 -11.84 -16.00
CA VAL A 89 2.79 -11.09 -16.21
C VAL A 89 3.02 -9.98 -17.23
N ASN A 90 2.45 -10.17 -18.43
CA ASN A 90 2.53 -9.18 -19.48
C ASN A 90 1.52 -8.04 -19.24
N LEU A 91 2.04 -6.86 -18.88
CA LEU A 91 1.25 -5.64 -18.70
C LEU A 91 1.09 -4.82 -19.99
N THR A 92 1.64 -5.31 -21.11
CA THR A 92 1.53 -4.63 -22.40
C THR A 92 0.14 -4.84 -22.99
N GLY A 93 -0.62 -3.75 -23.10
CA GLY A 93 -1.89 -3.73 -23.82
C GLY A 93 -1.72 -3.61 -25.34
N PRO A 94 -2.81 -3.75 -26.11
CA PRO A 94 -2.81 -3.42 -27.53
C PRO A 94 -2.38 -1.96 -27.78
N ALA A 95 -1.81 -1.70 -28.96
CA ALA A 95 -1.55 -0.33 -29.39
C ALA A 95 -2.86 0.47 -29.50
N GLY A 96 -2.80 1.76 -29.14
CA GLY A 96 -3.92 2.67 -29.32
C GLY A 96 -4.23 2.93 -30.81
N PRO A 97 -5.45 3.42 -31.12
CA PRO A 97 -5.77 3.83 -32.48
C PRO A 97 -4.87 5.00 -32.93
N PRO A 98 -4.63 5.15 -34.26
CA PRO A 98 -3.95 6.33 -34.79
C PRO A 98 -4.63 7.64 -34.40
N GLY A 99 -3.86 8.72 -34.32
CA GLY A 99 -4.40 10.06 -34.16
C GLY A 99 -5.25 10.49 -35.35
N VAL A 100 -6.10 11.50 -35.13
CA VAL A 100 -6.86 12.13 -36.23
C VAL A 100 -5.94 13.03 -37.06
N ASP A 101 -6.21 13.11 -38.36
CA ASP A 101 -5.53 14.05 -39.24
C ASP A 101 -5.81 15.50 -38.81
N GLY A 102 -4.83 16.38 -39.03
CA GLY A 102 -4.98 17.81 -38.79
C GLY A 102 -5.98 18.47 -39.74
N VAL A 103 -6.52 19.62 -39.35
CA VAL A 103 -7.36 20.43 -40.25
C VAL A 103 -6.48 21.09 -41.32
N ASN A 104 -7.01 21.18 -42.55
CA ASN A 104 -6.36 21.95 -43.62
C ASN A 104 -6.23 23.42 -43.20
N GLY A 105 -5.15 24.08 -43.64
CA GLY A 105 -4.97 25.51 -43.47
C GLY A 105 -6.03 26.33 -44.24
N ALA A 106 -6.22 27.59 -43.84
CA ALA A 106 -7.07 28.51 -44.59
C ALA A 106 -6.47 28.85 -45.96
N ASP A 107 -7.33 29.06 -46.95
CA ASP A 107 -6.93 29.55 -48.27
C ASP A 107 -6.27 30.95 -48.17
N GLY A 108 -5.34 31.25 -49.09
CA GLY A 108 -4.69 32.56 -49.18
C GLY A 108 -5.62 33.65 -49.74
N VAL A 109 -5.28 34.92 -49.48
CA VAL A 109 -6.01 36.08 -50.02
C VAL A 109 -5.54 36.37 -51.45
N ASN A 110 -6.46 36.62 -52.39
CA ASN A 110 -6.10 37.10 -53.74
C ASN A 110 -5.48 38.51 -53.67
N GLY A 111 -4.39 38.73 -54.41
CA GLY A 111 -3.65 40.00 -54.47
C GLY A 111 -4.17 41.02 -55.48
#